data_AF-A0A4S9F488-F1
#
_entry.id   AF-A0A4S9F488-F1
#
_cell.length_a   1.000
_cell.length_b   1.000
_cell.length_c   1.000
_cell.angle_alpha   90.00
_cell.angle_beta   90.00
_cell.angle_gamma   90.00
#
_symmetry.space_group_name_H-M   'P 1'
#
loop_
_entity.id
_entity.type
_entity.pdbx_description
1 polymer ?
#
loop_
_entity_poly.entity_id
_entity_poly.type
_entity_poly.pdbx_seq_one_letter_code
_entity_poly.pdbx_strand_id
1 'polypeptide(L)'
;MASTGVFFYVYPGIASTASFLLNETNPAFGSLLQVGFAFGFGIAFAIITCGSTSGGQVPYYIFAQIFGAFMAGLFVYGQYHEQIVAYSAATIAAGKGTVFNGGPASIFCSFPGETQTNLGYLFMIEFFVDSYIGIIIWACLDPANPFVSPQAAPWAIDITISTNMARDLGTRLVALIFFGREAFTYHSYSWISILVNIPATLFATAYYEMLMRDSLQKIEWDFWAAAGALESWDAEGV
;
A
#
# COMPACT_ATOMS: atom_id res chain seq x y z
N MET A 1 -11.59 -12.54 -8.67
CA MET A 1 -11.79 -11.69 -7.48
C MET A 1 -10.57 -10.83 -7.16
N ALA A 2 -9.34 -11.36 -7.19
CA ALA A 2 -8.13 -10.57 -6.88
C ALA A 2 -7.95 -9.29 -7.74
N SER A 3 -8.19 -9.37 -9.06
CA SER A 3 -8.13 -8.19 -9.94
C SER A 3 -9.17 -7.12 -9.58
N THR A 4 -10.40 -7.54 -9.33
CA THR A 4 -11.50 -6.65 -8.91
C THR A 4 -11.23 -6.01 -7.55
N GLY A 5 -10.67 -6.76 -6.59
CA GLY A 5 -10.28 -6.22 -5.30
C GLY A 5 -9.21 -5.13 -5.43
N VAL A 6 -8.16 -5.38 -6.22
CA VAL A 6 -7.12 -4.37 -6.44
C VAL A 6 -7.65 -3.17 -7.21
N PHE A 7 -8.54 -3.36 -8.18
CA PHE A 7 -9.21 -2.25 -8.83
C PHE A 7 -9.92 -1.34 -7.81
N PHE A 8 -10.71 -1.92 -6.90
CA PHE A 8 -11.45 -1.14 -5.90
C PHE A 8 -10.58 -0.48 -4.85
N TYR A 9 -9.40 -1.02 -4.56
CA TYR A 9 -8.42 -0.37 -3.70
C TYR A 9 -7.70 0.77 -4.43
N VAL A 10 -7.22 0.54 -5.66
CA VAL A 10 -6.37 1.50 -6.38
C VAL A 10 -7.17 2.67 -6.93
N TYR A 11 -8.34 2.40 -7.53
CA TYR A 11 -9.16 3.41 -8.20
C TYR A 11 -9.51 4.63 -7.34
N PRO A 12 -10.15 4.50 -6.16
CA PRO A 12 -10.53 5.66 -5.36
C PRO A 12 -9.31 6.45 -4.87
N GLY A 13 -8.23 5.75 -4.53
CA GLY A 13 -6.99 6.36 -4.10
C GLY A 13 -6.35 7.23 -5.18
N ILE A 14 -6.09 6.69 -6.37
CA ILE A 14 -5.47 7.47 -7.46
C ILE A 14 -6.43 8.53 -8.03
N ALA A 15 -7.75 8.34 -7.98
CA ALA A 15 -8.72 9.37 -8.35
C ALA A 15 -8.69 10.56 -7.36
N SER A 16 -8.52 10.27 -6.07
CA SER A 16 -8.32 11.31 -5.05
C SER A 16 -6.97 12.01 -5.24
N THR A 17 -5.90 11.29 -5.62
CA THR A 17 -4.60 11.89 -5.97
C THR A 17 -4.73 12.79 -7.20
N ALA A 18 -5.46 12.37 -8.24
CA ALA A 18 -5.74 13.18 -9.41
C ALA A 18 -6.47 14.47 -9.01
N SER A 19 -7.52 14.36 -8.21
CA SER A 19 -8.29 15.52 -7.74
C SER A 19 -7.45 16.49 -6.92
N PHE A 20 -6.53 15.99 -6.09
CA PHE A 20 -5.61 16.80 -5.30
C PHE A 20 -4.57 17.54 -6.17
N LEU A 21 -3.94 16.85 -7.12
CA LEU A 21 -2.87 17.42 -7.95
C LEU A 21 -3.39 18.36 -9.04
N LEU A 22 -4.52 18.02 -9.66
CA LEU A 22 -5.07 18.77 -10.80
C LEU A 22 -5.75 20.08 -10.39
N ASN A 23 -6.09 20.25 -9.10
CA ASN A 23 -6.73 21.47 -8.58
C ASN A 23 -5.79 22.34 -7.75
N GLU A 24 -4.48 22.28 -8.03
CA GLU A 24 -3.44 23.19 -7.50
C GLU A 24 -3.49 23.41 -5.97
N THR A 25 -3.72 22.34 -5.19
CA THR A 25 -3.82 22.42 -3.71
C THR A 25 -4.91 23.35 -3.19
N ASN A 26 -5.93 23.68 -4.00
CA ASN A 26 -7.11 24.32 -3.46
C ASN A 26 -7.76 23.36 -2.45
N PRO A 27 -7.80 23.70 -1.15
CA PRO A 27 -8.25 22.79 -0.10
C PRO A 27 -9.73 22.40 -0.26
N ALA A 28 -10.48 23.10 -1.11
CA ALA A 28 -11.86 22.75 -1.45
C ALA A 28 -11.98 21.47 -2.30
N PHE A 29 -10.92 21.07 -3.03
CA PHE A 29 -10.99 19.98 -4.03
C PHE A 29 -10.17 18.74 -3.66
N GLY A 30 -9.30 18.81 -2.65
CA GLY A 30 -8.58 17.65 -2.14
C GLY A 30 -7.60 17.96 -1.01
N SER A 31 -7.27 16.95 -0.21
CA SER A 31 -6.24 17.02 0.84
C SER A 31 -5.48 15.69 0.93
N LEU A 32 -4.27 15.71 1.49
CA LEU A 32 -3.49 14.49 1.73
C LEU A 32 -4.25 13.50 2.64
N LEU A 33 -4.99 14.01 3.62
CA LEU A 33 -5.84 13.19 4.49
C LEU A 33 -6.94 12.48 3.68
N GLN A 34 -7.59 13.19 2.77
CA GLN A 34 -8.60 12.61 1.89
C GLN A 34 -7.99 11.53 0.98
N VAL A 35 -6.78 11.74 0.46
CA VAL A 35 -6.09 10.73 -0.35
C VAL A 35 -5.80 9.48 0.49
N GLY A 36 -5.29 9.64 1.72
CA GLY A 36 -5.09 8.54 2.67
C GLY A 36 -6.38 7.74 2.87
N PHE A 37 -7.44 8.42 3.31
CA PHE A 37 -8.74 7.79 3.50
C PHE A 37 -9.30 7.13 2.24
N ALA A 38 -9.10 7.69 1.05
CA ALA A 38 -9.56 7.08 -0.19
C ALA A 38 -8.87 5.73 -0.45
N PHE A 39 -7.57 5.62 -0.16
CA PHE A 39 -6.86 4.33 -0.20
C PHE A 39 -7.32 3.39 0.93
N GLY A 40 -7.43 3.87 2.17
CA GLY A 40 -7.87 3.06 3.32
C GLY A 40 -9.27 2.48 3.15
N PHE A 41 -10.27 3.32 2.81
CA PHE A 41 -11.63 2.86 2.51
C PHE A 41 -11.67 1.94 1.28
N GLY A 42 -10.82 2.19 0.28
CA GLY A 42 -10.67 1.32 -0.89
C GLY A 42 -10.19 -0.09 -0.50
N ILE A 43 -9.18 -0.19 0.38
CA ILE A 43 -8.70 -1.47 0.94
C ILE A 43 -9.80 -2.17 1.73
N ALA A 44 -10.52 -1.44 2.59
CA ALA A 44 -11.65 -1.98 3.34
C ALA A 44 -12.73 -2.56 2.44
N PHE A 45 -13.18 -1.79 1.45
CA PHE A 45 -14.16 -2.27 0.48
C PHE A 45 -13.65 -3.47 -0.33
N ALA A 46 -12.39 -3.45 -0.76
CA ALA A 46 -11.77 -4.55 -1.49
C ALA A 46 -11.74 -5.85 -0.66
N ILE A 47 -11.34 -5.79 0.61
CA ILE A 47 -11.30 -6.98 1.49
C ILE A 47 -12.71 -7.49 1.75
N ILE A 48 -13.68 -6.60 2.06
CA ILE A 48 -15.05 -6.97 2.35
C ILE A 48 -15.75 -7.64 1.15
N THR A 49 -15.51 -7.13 -0.06
CA THR A 49 -16.21 -7.61 -1.27
C THR A 49 -15.46 -8.69 -2.04
N CYS A 50 -14.13 -8.72 -1.95
CA CYS A 50 -13.26 -9.55 -2.78
C CYS A 50 -12.26 -10.42 -1.98
N GLY A 51 -12.29 -10.39 -0.65
CA GLY A 51 -11.36 -11.13 0.22
C GLY A 51 -11.46 -12.65 0.11
N SER A 52 -12.57 -13.18 -0.42
CA SER A 52 -12.74 -14.61 -0.73
C SER A 52 -11.88 -15.00 -1.94
N THR A 53 -10.61 -15.37 -1.73
CA THR A 53 -9.74 -15.82 -2.83
C THR A 53 -9.85 -17.32 -3.06
N SER A 54 -10.20 -17.71 -4.29
CA SER A 54 -10.35 -19.10 -4.71
C SER A 54 -9.00 -19.70 -5.12
N GLY A 55 -8.36 -20.49 -4.26
CA GLY A 55 -7.43 -21.60 -4.56
C GLY A 55 -6.33 -21.48 -5.64
N GLY A 56 -6.02 -20.30 -6.17
CA GLY A 56 -5.05 -20.11 -7.26
C GLY A 56 -3.59 -20.22 -6.81
N GLN A 57 -2.68 -20.40 -7.78
CA GLN A 57 -1.24 -20.35 -7.51
C GLN A 57 -0.77 -18.89 -7.41
N VAL A 58 0.24 -18.63 -6.57
CA VAL A 58 0.78 -17.29 -6.27
C VAL A 58 1.05 -16.41 -7.52
N PRO A 59 1.64 -16.92 -8.63
CA PRO A 59 1.91 -16.08 -9.80
C PRO A 59 0.65 -15.53 -10.48
N TYR A 60 -0.45 -16.29 -10.49
CA TYR A 60 -1.72 -15.82 -11.05
C TYR A 60 -2.32 -14.67 -10.23
N TYR A 61 -2.15 -14.71 -8.90
CA TYR A 61 -2.59 -13.61 -8.05
C TYR A 61 -1.79 -12.34 -8.31
N ILE A 62 -0.46 -12.42 -8.43
CA ILE A 62 0.39 -11.27 -8.74
C ILE A 62 -0.04 -10.63 -10.06
N PHE A 63 -0.20 -11.44 -11.12
CA PHE A 63 -0.67 -10.93 -12.41
C PHE A 63 -2.06 -10.29 -12.33
N ALA A 64 -3.02 -10.97 -11.68
CA ALA A 64 -4.37 -10.45 -11.54
C ALA A 64 -4.41 -9.11 -10.76
N GLN A 65 -3.59 -8.97 -9.72
CA GLN A 65 -3.46 -7.75 -8.95
C GLN A 65 -2.87 -6.62 -9.80
N ILE A 66 -1.77 -6.86 -10.52
CA ILE A 66 -1.15 -5.87 -11.44
C ILE A 66 -2.18 -5.43 -12.49
N PHE A 67 -2.91 -6.39 -13.08
CA PHE A 67 -3.94 -6.10 -14.06
C PHE A 67 -5.09 -5.26 -13.48
N GLY A 68 -5.52 -5.54 -12.24
CA GLY A 68 -6.53 -4.73 -11.54
C GLY A 68 -6.09 -3.27 -11.35
N ALA A 69 -4.85 -3.06 -10.90
CA ALA A 69 -4.27 -1.73 -10.73
C ALA A 69 -4.09 -0.99 -12.06
N PHE A 70 -3.67 -1.71 -13.11
CA PHE A 70 -3.55 -1.19 -14.47
C PHE A 70 -4.91 -0.69 -15.00
N MET A 71 -5.97 -1.49 -14.85
CA MET A 71 -7.32 -1.10 -15.27
C MET A 71 -7.84 0.11 -14.48
N ALA A 72 -7.56 0.19 -13.18
CA ALA A 72 -7.88 1.37 -12.37
C ALA A 72 -7.19 2.63 -12.90
N GLY A 73 -5.89 2.52 -13.22
CA GLY A 73 -5.12 3.61 -13.83
C GLY A 73 -5.70 4.08 -15.17
N LEU A 74 -6.09 3.16 -16.06
CA LEU A 74 -6.72 3.50 -17.33
C LEU A 74 -8.05 4.25 -17.15
N PHE A 75 -8.87 3.82 -16.18
CA PHE A 75 -10.14 4.48 -15.89
C PHE A 75 -9.93 5.91 -15.41
N VAL A 76 -8.99 6.12 -14.48
CA VAL A 76 -8.69 7.47 -13.98
C VAL A 76 -8.08 8.35 -15.07
N TYR A 77 -7.20 7.82 -15.91
CA TYR A 77 -6.70 8.58 -17.06
C TYR A 77 -7.83 8.99 -18.00
N GLY A 78 -8.77 8.09 -18.29
CA GLY A 78 -9.93 8.39 -19.13
C GLY A 78 -10.87 9.43 -18.51
N GLN A 79 -11.15 9.34 -17.21
CA GLN A 79 -12.05 10.26 -16.51
C GLN A 79 -11.49 11.67 -16.34
N TYR A 80 -10.18 11.78 -16.14
CA TYR A 80 -9.49 13.05 -15.92
C TYR A 80 -8.67 13.49 -17.15
N HIS A 81 -8.98 12.94 -18.34
CA HIS A 81 -8.14 13.11 -19.54
C HIS A 81 -7.86 14.58 -19.86
N GLU A 82 -8.92 15.39 -19.95
CA GLU A 82 -8.83 16.81 -20.29
C GLU A 82 -7.96 17.58 -19.28
N GLN A 83 -8.16 17.33 -17.99
CA GLN A 83 -7.41 17.97 -16.91
C GLN A 83 -5.95 17.53 -16.89
N ILE A 84 -5.68 16.23 -17.11
CA ILE A 84 -4.32 15.68 -17.16
C ILE A 84 -3.56 16.22 -18.36
N VAL A 85 -4.19 16.34 -19.53
CA VAL A 85 -3.58 16.91 -20.73
C VAL A 85 -3.27 18.39 -20.53
N ALA A 86 -4.21 19.16 -19.99
CA ALA A 86 -3.99 20.57 -19.67
C ALA A 86 -2.85 20.75 -18.66
N TYR A 87 -2.83 19.94 -17.61
CA TYR A 87 -1.78 19.97 -16.60
C TYR A 87 -0.41 19.58 -17.18
N SER A 88 -0.37 18.56 -18.03
CA SER A 88 0.87 18.13 -18.71
C SER A 88 1.41 19.21 -19.64
N ALA A 89 0.54 19.89 -20.39
CA ALA A 89 0.96 21.02 -21.23
C ALA A 89 1.54 22.17 -20.39
N ALA A 90 0.92 22.48 -19.24
CA ALA A 90 1.42 23.51 -18.33
C ALA A 90 2.80 23.16 -17.73
N THR A 91 3.00 21.91 -17.29
CA THR A 91 4.30 21.51 -16.70
C THR A 91 5.41 21.38 -17.74
N ILE A 92 5.09 20.97 -18.96
CA ILE A 92 6.03 20.98 -20.10
C ILE A 92 6.41 22.42 -20.46
N ALA A 93 5.44 23.34 -20.55
CA ALA A 93 5.70 24.75 -20.83
C ALA A 93 6.55 25.42 -19.74
N ALA A 94 6.40 24.98 -18.49
CA ALA A 94 7.24 25.40 -17.36
C ALA A 94 8.63 24.74 -17.32
N GLY A 95 8.97 23.87 -18.29
CA GLY A 95 10.27 23.20 -18.39
C GLY A 95 10.48 22.04 -17.40
N LYS A 96 9.43 21.59 -16.70
CA LYS A 96 9.51 20.51 -15.71
C LYS A 96 9.28 19.12 -16.29
N GLY A 97 8.69 19.03 -17.49
CA GLY A 97 8.26 17.76 -18.08
C GLY A 97 6.98 17.22 -17.43
N THR A 98 6.74 15.91 -17.52
CA THR A 98 5.54 15.23 -16.99
C THR A 98 5.84 14.27 -15.84
N VAL A 99 7.12 13.89 -15.68
CA VAL A 99 7.56 12.89 -14.71
C VAL A 99 8.46 13.53 -13.66
N PHE A 100 7.85 13.88 -12.51
CA PHE A 100 8.51 14.36 -11.31
C PHE A 100 7.53 14.24 -10.13
N ASN A 101 8.03 14.42 -8.91
CA ASN A 101 7.17 14.40 -7.72
C ASN A 101 6.16 15.57 -7.75
N GLY A 102 4.87 15.26 -7.73
CA GLY A 102 3.79 16.24 -7.89
C GLY A 102 3.41 16.53 -9.34
N GLY A 103 4.11 15.98 -10.33
CA GLY A 103 3.77 16.13 -11.75
C GLY A 103 2.63 15.22 -12.23
N PRO A 104 2.20 15.34 -13.51
CA PRO A 104 1.09 14.55 -14.06
C PRO A 104 1.23 13.03 -13.88
N ALA A 105 2.43 12.48 -14.07
CA ALA A 105 2.67 11.05 -13.87
C ALA A 105 2.53 10.62 -12.39
N SER A 106 2.69 11.54 -11.43
CA SER A 106 2.64 11.23 -10.00
C SER A 106 1.23 10.90 -9.48
N ILE A 107 0.20 11.15 -10.29
CA ILE A 107 -1.17 10.65 -10.08
C ILE A 107 -1.17 9.12 -10.00
N PHE A 108 -0.35 8.48 -10.83
CA PHE A 108 -0.38 7.03 -11.01
C PHE A 108 0.64 6.32 -10.12
N CYS A 109 1.86 6.83 -10.03
CA CYS A 109 2.95 6.17 -9.31
C CYS A 109 3.85 7.18 -8.60
N SER A 110 4.56 6.72 -7.58
CA SER A 110 5.37 7.61 -6.75
C SER A 110 6.72 7.94 -7.42
N PHE A 111 7.16 9.17 -7.24
CA PHE A 111 8.46 9.65 -7.69
C PHE A 111 9.18 10.37 -6.54
N PRO A 112 10.50 10.21 -6.40
CA PRO A 112 11.28 10.96 -5.42
C PRO A 112 11.28 12.45 -5.75
N GLY A 113 11.44 13.29 -4.72
CA GLY A 113 11.70 14.71 -4.91
C GLY A 113 13.00 14.95 -5.69
N GLU A 114 13.12 16.13 -6.31
CA GLU A 114 14.25 16.50 -7.18
C GLU A 114 15.64 16.34 -6.51
N THR A 115 15.72 16.60 -5.21
CA THR A 115 16.96 16.46 -4.42
C THR A 115 17.14 15.07 -3.79
N GLN A 116 16.12 14.21 -3.86
CA GLN A 116 16.13 12.88 -3.25
C GLN A 116 16.74 11.85 -4.22
N THR A 117 18.05 11.97 -4.49
CA THR A 117 18.77 11.09 -5.42
C THR A 117 19.48 9.92 -4.75
N ASN A 118 19.53 9.91 -3.41
CA ASN A 118 20.17 8.86 -2.63
C ASN A 118 19.25 7.62 -2.55
N LEU A 119 19.59 6.59 -3.32
CA LEU A 119 18.84 5.34 -3.37
C LEU A 119 18.83 4.56 -2.04
N GLY A 120 19.89 4.64 -1.24
CA GLY A 120 19.95 3.96 0.06
C GLY A 120 18.97 4.56 1.06
N TYR A 121 18.85 5.89 1.07
CA TYR A 121 17.85 6.61 1.86
C TYR A 121 16.42 6.27 1.41
N LEU A 122 16.15 6.29 0.10
CA LEU A 122 14.83 5.93 -0.44
C LEU A 122 14.46 4.47 -0.16
N PHE A 123 15.42 3.56 -0.27
CA PHE A 123 15.25 2.15 0.10
C PHE A 123 14.85 2.03 1.57
N MET A 124 15.53 2.72 2.48
CA MET A 124 15.22 2.64 3.91
C MET A 124 13.82 3.19 4.23
N ILE A 125 13.39 4.26 3.57
CA ILE A 125 12.03 4.76 3.72
C ILE A 125 11.01 3.71 3.32
N GLU A 126 11.16 3.16 2.10
CA GLU A 126 10.22 2.16 1.58
C GLU A 126 10.21 0.92 2.48
N PHE A 127 11.40 0.39 2.81
CA PHE A 127 11.56 -0.80 3.64
C PHE A 127 10.92 -0.65 5.02
N PHE A 128 11.13 0.47 5.71
CA PHE A 128 10.57 0.65 7.06
C PHE A 128 9.06 0.87 7.04
N VAL A 129 8.54 1.62 6.08
CA VAL A 129 7.08 1.82 5.98
C VAL A 129 6.38 0.51 5.62
N ASP A 130 6.92 -0.25 4.68
CA ASP A 130 6.40 -1.58 4.32
C ASP A 130 6.47 -2.56 5.48
N SER A 131 7.58 -2.54 6.23
CA SER A 131 7.74 -3.39 7.40
C SER A 131 6.72 -3.05 8.49
N TYR A 132 6.47 -1.75 8.71
CA TYR A 132 5.50 -1.27 9.70
C TYR A 132 4.08 -1.71 9.36
N ILE A 133 3.67 -1.54 8.10
CA ILE A 133 2.36 -2.03 7.61
C ILE A 133 2.27 -3.54 7.74
N GLY A 134 3.33 -4.28 7.37
CA GLY A 134 3.38 -5.74 7.49
C GLY A 134 3.18 -6.21 8.94
N ILE A 135 3.82 -5.54 9.90
CA ILE A 135 3.68 -5.85 11.34
C ILE A 135 2.25 -5.61 11.81
N ILE A 136 1.62 -4.50 11.40
CA ILE A 136 0.21 -4.20 11.76
C ILE A 136 -0.73 -5.24 11.17
N ILE A 137 -0.54 -5.64 9.91
CA ILE A 137 -1.34 -6.68 9.26
C ILE A 137 -1.22 -7.98 10.05
N TRP A 138 0.00 -8.39 10.40
CA TRP A 138 0.22 -9.61 11.17
C TRP A 138 -0.40 -9.52 12.56
N ALA A 139 -0.33 -8.36 13.20
CA ALA A 139 -0.97 -8.10 14.49
C ALA A 139 -2.49 -8.25 14.46
N CYS A 140 -3.14 -7.80 13.38
CA CYS A 140 -4.58 -7.92 13.22
C CYS A 140 -5.00 -9.36 12.86
N LEU A 141 -4.14 -10.11 12.18
CA LEU A 141 -4.42 -11.48 11.77
C LEU A 141 -4.11 -12.52 12.85
N ASP A 142 -3.31 -12.19 13.87
CA ASP A 142 -2.99 -13.10 14.97
C ASP A 142 -4.23 -13.31 15.88
N PRO A 143 -4.79 -14.53 15.93
CA PRO A 143 -5.92 -14.83 16.80
C PRO A 143 -5.59 -14.68 18.29
N ALA A 144 -4.30 -14.73 18.65
CA ALA A 144 -3.84 -14.59 20.03
C ALA A 144 -3.73 -13.12 20.49
N ASN A 145 -3.93 -12.15 19.59
CA ASN A 145 -3.87 -10.73 19.95
C ASN A 145 -5.21 -10.26 20.51
N PRO A 146 -5.32 -9.94 21.82
CA PRO A 146 -6.60 -9.54 22.43
C PRO A 146 -7.00 -8.11 22.10
N PHE A 147 -6.10 -7.30 21.52
CA PHE A 147 -6.30 -5.86 21.34
C PHE A 147 -6.88 -5.49 19.97
N VAL A 148 -6.69 -6.33 18.96
CA VAL A 148 -7.10 -6.04 17.59
C VAL A 148 -7.51 -7.34 16.90
N SER A 149 -8.61 -7.28 16.13
CA SER A 149 -9.17 -8.43 15.45
C SER A 149 -8.95 -8.38 13.93
N PRO A 150 -9.07 -9.52 13.21
CA PRO A 150 -8.96 -9.54 11.74
C PRO A 150 -9.96 -8.61 11.04
N GLN A 151 -11.10 -8.32 11.68
CA GLN A 151 -12.12 -7.40 11.18
C GLN A 151 -11.68 -5.92 11.27
N ALA A 152 -10.72 -5.60 12.14
CA ALA A 152 -10.13 -4.27 12.26
C ALA A 152 -8.98 -4.03 11.26
N ALA A 153 -8.42 -5.10 10.67
CA ALA A 153 -7.30 -5.00 9.72
C ALA A 153 -7.53 -3.98 8.58
N PRO A 154 -8.71 -3.91 7.94
CA PRO A 154 -8.90 -2.96 6.84
C PRO A 154 -9.00 -1.49 7.28
N TRP A 155 -9.21 -1.24 8.57
CA TRP A 155 -9.27 0.09 9.17
C TRP A 155 -7.94 0.55 9.75
N ALA A 156 -7.05 -0.40 10.08
CA ALA A 156 -5.72 -0.13 10.62
C ALA A 156 -4.65 0.14 9.54
N ILE A 157 -4.93 -0.21 8.28
CA ILE A 157 -4.02 -0.04 7.14
C ILE A 157 -4.41 1.25 6.41
N ASP A 158 -4.12 2.40 7.01
CA ASP A 158 -4.32 3.70 6.38
C ASP A 158 -3.00 4.48 6.41
N ILE A 159 -2.24 4.44 5.31
CA ILE A 159 -1.29 5.49 4.92
C ILE A 159 -0.76 5.20 3.50
N THR A 160 -0.87 6.22 2.66
CA THR A 160 -0.25 6.37 1.34
C THR A 160 1.27 6.26 1.40
N ILE A 161 1.84 5.21 0.82
CA ILE A 161 3.16 5.12 0.16
C ILE A 161 3.05 3.98 -0.89
N SER A 162 4.05 3.80 -1.75
CA SER A 162 4.12 2.80 -2.83
C SER A 162 4.14 1.33 -2.35
N THR A 163 3.61 1.05 -1.16
CA THR A 163 3.78 -0.15 -0.33
C THR A 163 3.21 -1.44 -0.90
N ASN A 164 2.84 -1.43 -2.17
CA ASN A 164 2.29 -2.55 -2.90
C ASN A 164 2.84 -2.56 -4.33
N MET A 165 3.66 -3.57 -4.60
CA MET A 165 4.20 -3.90 -5.93
C MET A 165 3.13 -3.84 -7.03
N ALA A 166 1.99 -4.50 -6.83
CA ALA A 166 0.97 -4.63 -7.85
C ALA A 166 0.28 -3.29 -8.13
N ARG A 167 0.10 -2.46 -7.09
CA ARG A 167 -0.38 -1.09 -7.24
C ARG A 167 0.61 -0.28 -8.06
N ASP A 168 1.87 -0.21 -7.62
CA ASP A 168 2.86 0.66 -8.26
C ASP A 168 3.17 0.20 -9.68
N LEU A 169 3.48 -1.08 -9.91
CA LEU A 169 3.77 -1.58 -11.25
C LEU A 169 2.57 -1.42 -12.20
N GLY A 170 1.36 -1.74 -11.75
CA GLY A 170 0.16 -1.66 -12.58
C GLY A 170 -0.13 -0.23 -13.05
N THR A 171 -0.12 0.74 -12.14
CA THR A 171 -0.35 2.15 -12.50
C THR A 171 0.87 2.80 -13.16
N ARG A 172 2.10 2.36 -12.85
CA ARG A 172 3.32 2.82 -13.53
C ARG A 172 3.38 2.37 -14.99
N LEU A 173 2.79 1.22 -15.35
CA LEU A 173 2.59 0.84 -16.75
C LEU A 173 1.65 1.81 -17.48
N VAL A 174 0.60 2.30 -16.81
CA VAL A 174 -0.25 3.39 -17.36
C VAL A 174 0.56 4.67 -17.52
N ALA A 175 1.38 5.01 -16.53
CA ALA A 175 2.26 6.18 -16.62
C ALA A 175 3.26 6.07 -17.78
N LEU A 176 3.78 4.87 -18.04
CA LEU A 176 4.66 4.60 -19.19
C LEU A 176 3.94 4.83 -20.53
N ILE A 177 2.68 4.39 -20.65
CA ILE A 177 1.89 4.56 -21.88
C ILE A 177 1.69 6.04 -22.21
N PHE A 178 1.34 6.87 -21.21
CA PHE A 178 0.92 8.25 -21.46
C PHE A 178 2.00 9.33 -21.20
N PHE A 179 3.01 9.04 -20.38
CA PHE A 179 4.07 10.01 -20.03
C PHE A 179 5.47 9.54 -20.42
N GLY A 180 5.62 8.31 -20.93
CA GLY A 180 6.87 7.81 -21.50
C GLY A 180 7.81 7.11 -20.51
N ARG A 181 9.01 6.78 -21.00
CA ARG A 181 9.97 5.90 -20.32
C ARG A 181 10.47 6.44 -18.98
N GLU A 182 10.42 7.75 -18.78
CA GLU A 182 10.82 8.40 -17.53
C GLU A 182 10.05 7.86 -16.33
N ALA A 183 8.82 7.35 -16.53
CA ALA A 183 8.06 6.67 -15.49
C ALA A 183 8.81 5.51 -14.82
N PHE A 184 9.76 4.87 -15.51
CA PHE A 184 10.61 3.81 -14.96
C PHE A 184 12.05 4.26 -14.67
N THR A 185 12.57 5.26 -15.38
CA THR A 185 13.98 5.64 -15.29
C THR A 185 14.25 6.82 -14.35
N TYR A 186 13.21 7.56 -13.91
CA TYR A 186 13.36 8.73 -13.05
C TYR A 186 14.09 8.38 -11.74
N HIS A 187 15.28 8.96 -11.56
CA HIS A 187 16.28 8.66 -10.52
C HIS A 187 16.56 7.16 -10.27
N SER A 188 16.26 6.28 -11.22
CA SER A 188 16.32 4.82 -11.01
C SER A 188 15.56 4.33 -9.77
N TYR A 189 14.48 5.01 -9.39
CA TYR A 189 13.70 4.69 -8.18
C TYR A 189 12.70 3.54 -8.38
N SER A 190 12.28 3.25 -9.61
CA SER A 190 11.17 2.32 -9.89
C SER A 190 11.36 0.91 -9.30
N TRP A 191 12.57 0.38 -9.24
CA TRP A 191 12.79 -0.95 -8.64
C TRP A 191 12.61 -0.92 -7.11
N ILE A 192 12.84 0.22 -6.45
CA ILE A 192 12.63 0.39 -5.01
C ILE A 192 11.13 0.29 -4.74
N SER A 193 10.35 1.12 -5.41
CA SER A 193 8.89 1.22 -5.26
C SER A 193 8.15 -0.07 -5.64
N ILE A 194 8.72 -0.86 -6.55
CA ILE A 194 8.13 -2.13 -7.03
C ILE A 194 8.53 -3.30 -6.14
N LEU A 195 9.81 -3.43 -5.75
CA LEU A 195 10.34 -4.69 -5.21
C LEU A 195 10.58 -4.69 -3.70
N VAL A 196 10.81 -3.54 -3.07
CA VAL A 196 11.29 -3.48 -1.66
C VAL A 196 10.22 -3.92 -0.66
N ASN A 197 8.95 -3.84 -1.05
CA ASN A 197 7.85 -4.32 -0.24
C ASN A 197 7.90 -5.84 0.02
N ILE A 198 8.50 -6.65 -0.87
CA ILE A 198 8.66 -8.09 -0.66
C ILE A 198 9.61 -8.39 0.52
N PRO A 199 10.89 -8.00 0.50
CA PRO A 199 11.79 -8.27 1.61
C PRO A 199 11.32 -7.59 2.91
N ALA A 200 10.68 -6.42 2.83
CA ALA A 200 10.12 -5.74 4.00
C ALA A 200 8.96 -6.51 4.64
N THR A 201 8.04 -7.06 3.86
CA THR A 201 6.93 -7.88 4.39
C THR A 201 7.43 -9.20 4.97
N LEU A 202 8.45 -9.83 4.37
CA LEU A 202 9.11 -11.00 4.96
C LEU A 202 9.80 -10.68 6.29
N PHE A 203 10.49 -9.54 6.37
CA PHE A 203 11.09 -9.06 7.60
C PHE A 203 10.03 -8.79 8.67
N ALA A 204 8.92 -8.14 8.32
CA ALA A 204 7.81 -7.87 9.22
C ALA A 204 7.22 -9.14 9.83
N THR A 205 6.96 -10.16 9.01
CA THR A 205 6.45 -11.45 9.50
C THR A 205 7.45 -12.12 10.44
N ALA A 206 8.74 -12.16 10.07
CA ALA A 206 9.77 -12.73 10.93
C ALA A 206 9.89 -11.97 12.27
N TYR A 207 9.89 -10.63 12.22
CA TYR A 207 9.95 -9.79 13.40
C TYR A 207 8.74 -10.03 14.33
N TYR A 208 7.53 -10.06 13.78
CA TYR A 208 6.33 -10.27 14.58
C TYR A 208 6.31 -11.65 15.23
N GLU A 209 6.53 -12.72 14.47
CA GLU A 209 6.49 -14.10 14.99
C GLU A 209 7.59 -14.35 16.02
N MET A 210 8.80 -13.84 15.78
CA MET A 210 9.94 -14.14 16.65
C MET A 210 10.02 -13.26 17.90
N LEU A 211 9.52 -12.02 17.87
CA LEU A 211 9.73 -11.06 18.97
C LEU A 211 8.42 -10.66 19.64
N MET A 212 7.37 -10.35 18.87
CA MET A 212 6.11 -9.85 19.42
C MET A 212 5.25 -11.00 19.94
N ARG A 213 5.11 -12.08 19.16
CA ARG A 213 4.23 -13.20 19.51
C ARG A 213 4.74 -14.03 20.68
N ASP A 214 6.05 -14.29 20.75
CA ASP A 214 6.69 -14.99 21.87
C ASP A 214 6.46 -14.25 23.21
N SER A 215 6.53 -12.91 23.16
CA SER A 215 6.23 -12.06 24.31
C SER A 215 4.76 -12.15 24.76
N LEU A 216 3.82 -12.25 23.82
CA LEU A 216 2.38 -12.37 24.12
C LEU A 216 2.02 -13.71 24.75
N GLN A 217 2.62 -14.82 24.28
CA GLN A 217 2.44 -16.14 24.89
C GLN A 217 2.92 -16.16 26.35
N LYS A 218 4.03 -15.47 26.64
CA LYS A 218 4.55 -15.34 28.01
C LYS A 218 3.62 -14.51 28.91
N ILE A 219 3.07 -13.41 28.40
CA ILE A 219 2.11 -12.59 29.16
C ILE A 219 0.82 -13.36 29.46
N GLU A 220 0.30 -14.11 28.50
CA GLU A 220 -0.86 -14.98 28.70
C GLU A 220 -0.58 -16.05 29.76
N TRP A 221 0.58 -16.71 29.68
CA TRP A 221 1.02 -17.67 30.69
C TRP A 221 1.11 -17.06 32.10
N ASP A 222 1.76 -15.90 32.23
CA ASP A 222 1.91 -15.21 33.51
C ASP A 222 0.55 -14.75 34.07
N PHE A 223 -0.39 -14.35 33.20
CA PHE A 223 -1.76 -14.00 33.60
C PHE A 223 -2.51 -15.22 34.16
N TRP A 224 -2.47 -16.37 33.49
CA TRP A 224 -3.13 -17.59 33.96
C TRP A 224 -2.47 -18.18 35.22
N ALA A 225 -1.15 -18.05 35.33
CA ALA A 225 -0.42 -18.37 36.55
C ALA A 225 -0.84 -17.47 37.72
N ALA A 226 -0.93 -16.16 37.50
CA ALA A 226 -1.37 -15.20 38.51
C ALA A 226 -2.86 -15.34 38.87
N ALA A 227 -3.70 -15.80 37.93
CA ALA A 227 -5.12 -16.07 38.14
C ALA A 227 -5.39 -17.40 38.86
N GLY A 228 -4.36 -18.17 39.23
CA GLY A 228 -4.47 -19.42 39.98
C GLY A 228 -5.07 -20.59 39.19
N ALA A 229 -5.20 -20.48 37.86
CA ALA A 229 -5.80 -21.52 37.03
C ALA A 229 -4.88 -22.75 36.87
N LEU A 230 -3.56 -22.55 37.00
CA LEU A 230 -2.55 -23.60 36.79
C LEU A 230 -2.33 -24.53 37.99
N GLU A 231 -2.68 -24.12 39.22
CA GLU A 231 -2.57 -25.01 40.41
C GLU A 231 -3.53 -26.22 40.34
N SER A 232 -4.55 -26.14 39.48
CA SER A 232 -5.51 -27.24 39.29
C SER A 232 -5.02 -28.35 38.35
N TRP A 233 -3.98 -28.11 37.53
CA TRP A 233 -3.48 -29.08 36.57
C TRP A 233 -2.41 -30.01 37.18
N ASP A 234 -1.65 -29.55 38.16
CA ASP A 234 -0.67 -30.40 38.89
C ASP A 234 -1.33 -31.30 39.94
N ALA A 235 -2.62 -31.08 40.25
CA ALA A 235 -3.39 -31.92 41.18
C ALA A 235 -4.04 -33.15 40.52
N GLU A 236 -4.14 -33.17 39.18
CA GLU A 236 -4.68 -34.30 38.39
C GLU A 236 -3.56 -34.93 37.56
N GLY A 237 -2.50 -35.39 38.24
CA GLY A 237 -1.34 -36.01 37.61
C GLY A 237 -1.67 -37.26 36.79
N VAL A 238 -1.32 -37.20 35.51
CA VAL A 238 -0.56 -38.24 34.80
C VAL A 238 0.75 -37.64 34.34
#